data_AF-A0A954YLK3-F1
#
_entry.id   AF-A0A954YLK3-F1
#
_cell.length_a   1.000
_cell.length_b   1.000
_cell.length_c   1.000
_cell.angle_alpha   90.00
_cell.angle_beta   90.00
_cell.angle_gamma   90.00
#
_symmetry.space_group_name_H-M   'P 1'
#
loop_
_entity.id
_entity.type
_entity.pdbx_description
1 polymer ?
#
loop_
_entity_poly.entity_id
_entity_poly.type
_entity_poly.pdbx_seq_one_letter_code
_entity_poly.pdbx_strand_id
1 'polypeptide(L)'
;LYSFKDESTYIQEPPFLAGVTPEAKDVAPIQSARVLALLGDSVTTDHISPAGSIAKTSPAGTFLQGAGVTPADFNSYGARRGNDRVMVRGTFANIRIRNQLVPGVEGGYTKYLPTGEQLSIYDAAMKYANDGTTLVILAGSEYGTGSSRDWAAKGTYMLGVKAVIATSFERIHR
;
A
#
# COMPACT_ATOMS: atom_id res chain seq x y z
N LEU A 1 28.68 5.89 3.59
CA LEU A 1 27.22 6.10 3.58
C LEU A 1 26.80 6.42 2.15
N TYR A 2 25.62 5.96 1.71
CA TYR A 2 25.10 6.32 0.38
C TYR A 2 24.58 7.76 0.41
N SER A 3 24.92 8.57 -0.60
CA SER A 3 24.43 9.95 -0.71
C SER A 3 23.09 9.97 -1.43
N PHE A 4 22.00 9.92 -0.67
CA PHE A 4 20.65 10.11 -1.20
C PHE A 4 20.50 11.50 -1.83
N LYS A 5 19.69 11.59 -2.88
CA LYS A 5 19.35 12.84 -3.57
C LYS A 5 17.86 13.06 -3.43
N ASP A 6 17.46 14.21 -2.92
CA ASP A 6 16.04 14.49 -2.62
C ASP A 6 15.19 14.49 -3.90
N GLU A 7 15.76 14.93 -5.01
CA GLU A 7 15.10 15.02 -6.33
C GLU A 7 15.01 13.66 -7.04
N SER A 8 15.65 12.62 -6.52
CA SER A 8 15.66 11.30 -7.14
C SER A 8 14.26 10.68 -7.14
N THR A 9 13.71 10.40 -8.31
CA THR A 9 12.41 9.70 -8.42
C THR A 9 12.54 8.18 -8.47
N TYR A 10 13.77 7.64 -8.34
CA TYR A 10 14.05 6.19 -8.39
C TYR A 10 14.54 5.60 -7.06
N ILE A 11 15.43 6.32 -6.38
CA ILE A 11 16.05 5.91 -5.11
C ILE A 11 15.73 6.95 -4.05
N GLN A 12 15.12 6.53 -2.95
CA GLN A 12 14.82 7.35 -1.78
C GLN A 12 15.27 6.61 -0.51
N GLU A 13 15.61 7.35 0.53
CA GLU A 13 15.87 6.76 1.84
C GLU A 13 14.53 6.36 2.47
N PRO A 14 14.27 5.05 2.66
CA PRO A 14 12.99 4.64 3.21
C PRO A 14 12.94 4.85 4.72
N PRO A 15 11.78 5.16 5.30
CA PRO A 15 11.66 5.48 6.72
C PRO A 15 11.66 4.24 7.65
N PHE A 16 12.01 3.05 7.16
CA PHE A 16 11.89 1.79 7.92
C PHE A 16 12.69 1.77 9.21
N LEU A 17 13.83 2.46 9.24
CA LEU A 17 14.72 2.52 10.40
C LEU A 17 14.56 3.82 11.18
N ALA A 18 13.68 4.72 10.74
CA ALA A 18 13.44 5.97 11.44
C ALA A 18 12.82 5.68 12.82
N GLY A 19 13.50 6.12 13.88
CA GLY A 19 13.04 5.92 15.26
C GLY A 19 13.21 4.50 15.82
N VAL A 20 14.02 3.65 15.15
CA VAL A 20 14.46 2.38 15.74
C VAL A 20 15.44 2.67 16.89
N THR A 21 15.15 2.08 18.05
CA THR A 21 15.97 2.15 19.27
C THR A 21 16.67 0.81 19.51
N PRO A 22 17.79 0.76 20.24
CA PRO A 22 18.44 -0.50 20.62
C PRO A 22 17.51 -1.43 21.41
N GLU A 23 16.66 -0.84 22.26
CA GLU A 23 15.64 -1.56 23.02
C GLU A 23 14.37 -1.72 22.18
N ALA A 24 13.87 -2.96 22.08
CA ALA A 24 12.59 -3.24 21.45
C ALA A 24 11.44 -2.69 22.32
N LYS A 25 10.46 -2.05 21.67
CA LYS A 25 9.24 -1.62 22.33
C LYS A 25 8.34 -2.82 22.64
N ASP A 26 7.60 -2.73 23.73
CA ASP A 26 6.58 -3.72 24.06
C ASP A 26 5.50 -3.80 22.98
N VAL A 27 4.98 -5.00 22.77
CA VAL A 27 3.85 -5.23 21.87
C VAL A 27 2.60 -4.59 22.47
N ALA A 28 2.09 -3.56 21.79
CA ALA A 28 0.86 -2.87 22.19
C ALA A 28 -0.39 -3.49 21.54
N PRO A 29 -1.55 -3.48 22.23
CA PRO A 29 -2.81 -3.94 21.64
C PRO A 29 -3.26 -3.03 20.48
N ILE A 30 -3.88 -3.63 19.46
CA ILE A 30 -4.57 -2.91 18.40
C ILE A 30 -5.97 -2.55 18.91
N GLN A 31 -6.28 -1.27 19.05
CA GLN A 31 -7.56 -0.77 19.55
C GLN A 31 -8.24 0.12 18.52
N SER A 32 -9.58 0.07 18.47
CA SER A 32 -10.42 0.95 17.65
C SER A 32 -10.02 1.02 16.17
N ALA A 33 -9.48 -0.08 15.63
CA ALA A 33 -9.00 -0.11 14.25
C ALA A 33 -10.14 -0.08 13.22
N ARG A 34 -9.83 0.45 12.04
CA ARG A 34 -10.75 0.48 10.88
C ARG A 34 -10.24 -0.43 9.78
N VAL A 35 -11.19 -1.04 9.07
CA VAL A 35 -10.90 -1.90 7.92
C VAL A 35 -10.56 -0.99 6.73
N LEU A 36 -9.31 -1.02 6.28
CA LEU A 36 -8.86 -0.28 5.09
C LEU A 36 -9.36 -0.95 3.82
N ALA A 37 -9.36 -2.29 3.79
CA ALA A 37 -9.85 -3.09 2.68
C ALA A 37 -10.49 -4.40 3.20
N LEU A 38 -11.63 -4.75 2.61
CA LEU A 38 -12.29 -6.04 2.79
C LEU A 38 -12.21 -6.79 1.46
N LEU A 39 -11.36 -7.81 1.43
CA LEU A 39 -11.00 -8.51 0.20
C LEU A 39 -11.57 -9.94 0.20
N GLY A 40 -11.78 -10.49 -0.99
CA GLY A 40 -12.23 -11.87 -1.17
C GLY A 40 -11.09 -12.89 -1.06
N ASP A 41 -11.33 -14.06 -1.63
CA ASP A 41 -10.33 -15.14 -1.73
C ASP A 41 -9.26 -14.85 -2.79
N SER A 42 -8.13 -15.55 -2.69
CA SER A 42 -7.03 -15.62 -3.66
C SER A 42 -6.50 -14.25 -4.11
N VAL A 43 -6.40 -13.31 -3.16
CA VAL A 43 -5.75 -12.01 -3.39
C VAL A 43 -4.27 -12.24 -3.62
N THR A 44 -3.80 -12.06 -4.85
CA THR A 44 -2.39 -12.25 -5.21
C THR A 44 -1.48 -11.13 -4.71
N THR A 45 -0.18 -11.40 -4.60
CA THR A 45 0.83 -10.35 -4.36
C THR A 45 0.86 -9.29 -5.47
N ASP A 46 0.40 -9.58 -6.68
CA ASP A 46 0.26 -8.59 -7.77
C ASP A 46 -0.94 -7.67 -7.54
N HIS A 47 -2.02 -8.14 -6.90
CA HIS A 47 -3.10 -7.27 -6.42
C HIS A 47 -2.60 -6.33 -5.32
N ILE A 48 -1.80 -6.85 -4.38
CA ILE A 48 -1.26 -6.09 -3.24
C ILE A 48 -0.17 -5.10 -3.68
N SER A 49 0.74 -5.52 -4.56
CA SER A 49 1.88 -4.72 -5.01
C SER A 49 2.07 -4.93 -6.52
N PRO A 50 1.32 -4.22 -7.38
CA PRO A 50 1.47 -4.32 -8.84
C PRO A 50 2.89 -3.93 -9.28
N ALA A 51 3.37 -4.58 -10.33
CA ALA A 51 4.69 -4.28 -10.91
C ALA A 51 4.60 -3.59 -12.29
N GLY A 52 3.40 -3.53 -12.86
CA GLY A 52 3.14 -2.98 -14.20
C GLY A 52 3.11 -1.46 -14.26
N SER A 53 2.45 -0.94 -15.29
CA SER A 53 2.39 0.50 -15.59
C SER A 53 1.70 1.31 -14.49
N ILE A 54 2.17 2.55 -14.32
CA ILE A 54 1.58 3.53 -13.40
C ILE A 54 0.54 4.36 -14.16
N ALA A 55 -0.71 4.36 -13.70
CA ALA A 55 -1.76 5.16 -14.33
C ALA A 55 -1.57 6.66 -14.03
N LYS A 56 -1.77 7.54 -15.03
CA LYS A 56 -1.65 9.00 -14.91
C LYS A 56 -2.46 9.60 -13.76
N THR A 57 -3.66 9.06 -13.54
CA THR A 57 -4.61 9.52 -12.52
C THR A 57 -4.46 8.82 -11.17
N SER A 58 -3.54 7.85 -11.05
CA SER A 58 -3.27 7.18 -9.77
C SER A 58 -2.51 8.10 -8.81
N PRO A 59 -2.55 7.85 -7.48
CA PRO A 59 -1.76 8.61 -6.52
C PRO A 59 -0.26 8.66 -6.87
N ALA A 60 0.31 7.54 -7.33
CA ALA A 60 1.70 7.47 -7.77
C ALA A 60 1.95 8.33 -9.03
N GLY A 61 1.03 8.32 -9.98
CA GLY A 61 1.10 9.16 -11.17
C GLY A 61 1.02 10.65 -10.85
N THR A 62 0.12 11.06 -9.94
CA THR A 62 0.02 12.44 -9.47
C THR A 62 1.30 12.88 -8.75
N PHE A 63 1.87 12.01 -7.90
CA PHE A 63 3.14 12.27 -7.24
C PHE A 63 4.30 12.47 -8.23
N LEU A 64 4.44 11.59 -9.22
CA LEU A 64 5.49 11.68 -10.24
C LEU A 64 5.35 12.96 -11.10
N GLN A 65 4.14 13.32 -11.50
CA GLN A 65 3.89 14.59 -12.21
C GLN A 65 4.22 15.81 -11.35
N GLY A 66 3.87 15.78 -10.07
CA GLY A 66 4.24 16.84 -9.12
C GLY A 66 5.75 16.98 -8.94
N ALA A 67 6.51 15.91 -9.16
CA ALA A 67 7.97 15.89 -9.18
C ALA A 67 8.58 16.18 -10.57
N GLY A 68 7.78 16.62 -11.55
CA GLY A 68 8.24 16.99 -12.90
C GLY A 68 8.46 15.81 -13.86
N VAL A 69 8.06 14.59 -13.50
CA VAL A 69 8.18 13.41 -14.39
C VAL A 69 6.97 13.37 -15.33
N THR A 70 7.23 13.29 -16.63
CA THR A 70 6.16 13.18 -17.63
C THR A 70 5.56 11.77 -17.63
N PRO A 71 4.27 11.57 -18.02
CA PRO A 71 3.66 10.25 -18.09
C PRO A 71 4.43 9.23 -18.96
N ALA A 72 5.11 9.69 -20.01
CA ALA A 72 5.95 8.83 -20.84
C ALA A 72 7.16 8.24 -20.08
N ASP A 73 7.64 8.98 -19.05
CA ASP A 73 8.80 8.62 -18.24
C ASP A 73 8.45 7.97 -16.91
N PHE A 74 7.17 7.67 -16.66
CA PHE A 74 6.74 7.01 -15.41
C PHE A 74 7.44 5.67 -15.18
N ASN A 75 7.73 4.94 -16.26
CA ASN A 75 8.20 3.57 -16.21
C ASN A 75 7.15 2.68 -15.48
N SER A 76 7.57 1.53 -14.94
CA SER A 76 6.71 0.63 -14.19
C SER A 76 6.87 0.77 -12.67
N TYR A 77 5.90 0.29 -11.90
CA TYR A 77 6.09 0.15 -10.44
C TYR A 77 7.32 -0.71 -10.12
N GLY A 78 7.58 -1.76 -10.91
CA GLY A 78 8.78 -2.58 -10.76
C GLY A 78 10.09 -1.79 -10.88
N ALA A 79 10.15 -0.82 -11.79
CA ALA A 79 11.32 0.05 -11.96
C ALA A 79 11.47 1.09 -10.84
N ARG A 80 10.39 1.39 -10.10
CA ARG A 80 10.34 2.38 -9.03
C ARG A 80 10.49 1.79 -7.63
N ARG A 81 10.87 0.50 -7.51
CA ARG A 81 10.96 -0.23 -6.22
C ARG A 81 11.93 0.35 -5.20
N GLY A 82 12.89 1.17 -5.61
CA GLY A 82 13.81 1.89 -4.73
C GLY A 82 13.22 3.19 -4.15
N ASN A 83 12.00 3.55 -4.52
CA ASN A 83 11.32 4.77 -4.07
C ASN A 83 10.05 4.41 -3.30
N ASP A 84 10.13 4.43 -1.97
CA ASP A 84 9.00 4.15 -1.09
C ASP A 84 7.80 5.07 -1.35
N ARG A 85 8.05 6.35 -1.66
CA ARG A 85 7.00 7.33 -1.94
C ARG A 85 6.14 6.90 -3.13
N VAL A 86 6.71 6.24 -4.14
CA VAL A 86 5.96 5.68 -5.28
C VAL A 86 5.30 4.36 -4.90
N MET A 87 6.03 3.48 -4.22
CA MET A 87 5.57 2.11 -3.98
C MET A 87 4.42 2.03 -2.97
N VAL A 88 4.41 2.87 -1.93
CA VAL A 88 3.28 2.97 -1.00
C VAL A 88 2.02 3.44 -1.72
N ARG A 89 2.15 4.40 -2.63
CA ARG A 89 1.05 4.87 -3.49
C ARG A 89 0.57 3.82 -4.49
N GLY A 90 1.43 2.87 -4.84
CA GLY A 90 1.10 1.71 -5.67
C GLY A 90 0.52 0.53 -4.92
N THR A 91 0.56 0.54 -3.58
CA THR A 91 0.07 -0.59 -2.77
C THR A 91 -1.44 -0.68 -2.86
N PHE A 92 -1.94 -1.86 -3.21
CA PHE A 92 -3.32 -2.15 -3.59
C PHE A 92 -3.85 -1.31 -4.77
N ALA A 93 -2.99 -0.73 -5.60
CA ALA A 93 -3.39 0.09 -6.75
C ALA A 93 -3.68 -0.73 -8.03
N ASN A 94 -3.68 -2.06 -7.94
CA ASN A 94 -3.94 -2.92 -9.10
C ASN A 94 -5.37 -2.68 -9.63
N ILE A 95 -5.51 -2.51 -10.94
CA ILE A 95 -6.80 -2.21 -11.58
C ILE A 95 -7.84 -3.33 -11.45
N ARG A 96 -7.42 -4.55 -11.10
CA ARG A 96 -8.30 -5.72 -10.97
C ARG A 96 -8.62 -6.11 -9.53
N ILE A 97 -8.06 -5.41 -8.54
CA ILE A 97 -8.41 -5.68 -7.14
C ILE A 97 -9.88 -5.32 -6.91
N ARG A 98 -10.58 -6.15 -6.14
CA ARG A 98 -11.98 -5.94 -5.78
C ARG A 98 -12.09 -5.81 -4.27
N ASN A 99 -12.60 -4.67 -3.82
CA ASN A 99 -12.80 -4.37 -2.41
C ASN A 99 -14.29 -4.34 -2.11
N GLN A 100 -14.74 -5.21 -1.20
CA GLN A 100 -16.16 -5.36 -0.85
C GLN A 100 -16.71 -4.12 -0.13
N LEU A 101 -15.86 -3.20 0.35
CA LEU A 101 -16.30 -1.90 0.89
C LEU A 101 -16.86 -0.95 -0.18
N VAL A 102 -16.54 -1.19 -1.46
CA VAL A 102 -16.99 -0.43 -2.64
C VAL A 102 -17.53 -1.39 -3.70
N PRO A 103 -18.68 -2.03 -3.47
CA PRO A 103 -19.22 -3.05 -4.36
C PRO A 103 -19.46 -2.51 -5.77
N GLY A 104 -19.12 -3.32 -6.78
CA GLY A 104 -19.24 -2.95 -8.20
C GLY A 104 -18.09 -2.10 -8.73
N VAL A 105 -17.09 -1.76 -7.91
CA VAL A 105 -15.90 -1.02 -8.32
C VAL A 105 -14.69 -1.96 -8.38
N GLU A 106 -14.02 -1.99 -9.53
CA GLU A 106 -12.69 -2.60 -9.67
C GLU A 106 -11.60 -1.54 -9.56
N GLY A 107 -10.45 -1.94 -9.03
CA GLY A 107 -9.28 -1.09 -8.88
C GLY A 107 -9.00 -0.75 -7.43
N GLY A 108 -7.90 -0.01 -7.21
CA GLY A 108 -7.36 0.31 -5.90
C GLY A 108 -8.15 1.34 -5.10
N TYR A 109 -9.44 1.07 -4.91
CA TYR A 109 -10.39 1.95 -4.22
C TYR A 109 -10.87 1.33 -2.91
N THR A 110 -11.28 2.19 -2.00
CA THR A 110 -11.94 1.83 -0.75
C THR A 110 -12.92 2.91 -0.33
N LYS A 111 -13.67 2.63 0.73
CA LYS A 111 -14.56 3.58 1.38
C LYS A 111 -13.89 4.12 2.64
N TYR A 112 -13.70 5.42 2.72
CA TYR A 112 -13.30 6.08 3.96
C TYR A 112 -14.52 6.13 4.90
N LEU A 113 -14.56 5.17 5.84
CA LEU A 113 -15.73 4.85 6.64
C LEU A 113 -16.33 6.04 7.44
N PRO A 114 -15.54 7.00 7.96
CA PRO A 114 -16.10 8.14 8.69
C PRO A 114 -17.06 9.00 7.86
N THR A 115 -16.85 9.13 6.55
CA THR A 115 -17.69 9.96 5.67
C THR A 115 -18.44 9.17 4.60
N GLY A 116 -18.03 7.93 4.32
CA GLY A 116 -18.57 7.12 3.24
C GLY A 116 -17.99 7.43 1.86
N GLU A 117 -17.06 8.38 1.76
CA GLU A 117 -16.42 8.77 0.51
C GLU A 117 -15.61 7.61 -0.10
N GLN A 118 -15.75 7.42 -1.41
CA GLN A 118 -14.88 6.51 -2.17
C GLN A 118 -13.57 7.21 -2.53
N LEU A 119 -12.45 6.59 -2.14
CA LEU A 119 -11.10 7.12 -2.38
C LEU A 119 -10.19 6.02 -2.90
N SER A 120 -9.02 6.41 -3.41
CA SER A 120 -7.94 5.44 -3.56
C SER A 120 -7.56 4.89 -2.18
N ILE A 121 -7.06 3.65 -2.13
CA ILE A 121 -6.62 3.03 -0.86
C ILE A 121 -5.52 3.88 -0.20
N TYR A 122 -4.60 4.44 -1.00
CA TYR A 122 -3.57 5.33 -0.50
C TYR A 122 -4.15 6.59 0.16
N ASP A 123 -5.08 7.30 -0.51
CA ASP A 123 -5.63 8.54 0.02
C ASP A 123 -6.47 8.31 1.28
N ALA A 124 -7.22 7.20 1.33
CA ALA A 124 -7.94 6.78 2.53
C ALA A 124 -6.97 6.47 3.69
N ALA A 125 -5.87 5.77 3.42
CA ALA A 125 -4.85 5.49 4.43
C ALA A 125 -4.20 6.77 4.98
N MET A 126 -3.92 7.76 4.12
CA MET A 126 -3.39 9.06 4.57
C MET A 126 -4.40 9.83 5.42
N LYS A 127 -5.70 9.80 5.08
CA LYS A 127 -6.76 10.39 5.93
C LYS A 127 -6.80 9.73 7.32
N TYR A 128 -6.82 8.40 7.37
CA TYR A 128 -6.77 7.69 8.65
C TYR A 128 -5.50 7.94 9.45
N ALA A 129 -4.35 8.09 8.79
CA ALA A 129 -3.11 8.46 9.46
C ALA A 129 -3.20 9.84 10.13
N ASN A 130 -3.81 10.82 9.46
CA ASN A 130 -4.06 12.14 10.05
C ASN A 130 -5.02 12.09 11.24
N ASP A 131 -5.98 11.17 11.23
CA ASP A 131 -6.92 10.95 12.33
C ASP A 131 -6.34 10.12 13.48
N GLY A 132 -5.09 9.63 13.35
CA GLY A 132 -4.48 8.71 14.32
C GLY A 132 -5.18 7.34 14.39
N THR A 133 -5.91 6.95 13.34
CA THR A 133 -6.72 5.73 13.32
C THR A 133 -5.87 4.53 12.88
N THR A 134 -5.89 3.47 13.69
CA THR A 134 -5.21 2.22 13.35
C THR A 134 -5.95 1.49 12.22
N LEU A 135 -5.22 0.86 11.31
CA LEU A 135 -5.81 0.14 10.17
C LEU A 135 -5.56 -1.36 10.22
N VAL A 136 -6.53 -2.11 9.70
CA VAL A 136 -6.45 -3.55 9.45
C VAL A 136 -6.97 -3.89 8.06
N ILE A 137 -6.60 -5.08 7.57
CA ILE A 137 -7.16 -5.68 6.35
C ILE A 137 -7.92 -6.94 6.73
N LEU A 138 -9.09 -7.13 6.12
CA LEU A 138 -9.82 -8.39 6.14
C LEU A 138 -9.71 -9.03 4.75
N ALA A 139 -9.47 -10.34 4.70
CA ALA A 139 -9.36 -11.09 3.44
C ALA A 139 -9.98 -12.49 3.55
N GLY A 140 -10.27 -13.10 2.41
CA GLY A 140 -10.68 -14.49 2.32
C GLY A 140 -9.52 -15.48 2.46
N SER A 141 -9.62 -16.60 1.76
CA SER A 141 -8.62 -17.66 1.70
C SER A 141 -7.47 -17.30 0.77
N GLU A 142 -6.29 -17.90 0.97
CA GLU A 142 -5.11 -17.78 0.09
C GLU A 142 -4.63 -16.33 -0.11
N TYR A 143 -4.72 -15.51 0.94
CA TYR A 143 -4.23 -14.13 0.89
C TYR A 143 -2.71 -14.10 0.66
N GLY A 144 -2.30 -13.36 -0.37
CA GLY A 144 -0.90 -13.20 -0.75
C GLY A 144 -0.35 -14.26 -1.70
N THR A 145 -1.20 -14.96 -2.46
CA THR A 145 -0.71 -15.99 -3.39
C THR A 145 0.08 -15.42 -4.58
N GLY A 146 1.00 -16.21 -5.15
CA GLY A 146 1.81 -15.85 -6.31
C GLY A 146 3.28 -15.53 -6.00
N SER A 147 3.94 -14.81 -6.92
CA SER A 147 5.38 -14.51 -6.80
C SER A 147 5.68 -13.62 -5.60
N SER A 148 6.81 -13.86 -4.91
CA SER A 148 7.25 -13.02 -3.81
C SER A 148 7.52 -11.57 -4.25
N ARG A 149 6.98 -10.61 -3.49
CA ARG A 149 7.14 -9.16 -3.71
C ARG A 149 7.31 -8.47 -2.38
N ASP A 150 8.46 -7.86 -2.14
CA ASP A 150 8.78 -7.18 -0.89
C ASP A 150 7.79 -6.07 -0.52
N TRP A 151 7.34 -5.31 -1.52
CA TRP A 151 6.37 -4.23 -1.36
C TRP A 151 4.95 -4.70 -1.04
N ALA A 152 4.63 -5.99 -1.21
CA ALA A 152 3.35 -6.52 -0.72
C ALA A 152 3.26 -6.47 0.82
N ALA A 153 4.40 -6.61 1.52
CA ALA A 153 4.48 -6.44 2.97
C ALA A 153 4.84 -5.01 3.36
N LYS A 154 5.93 -4.44 2.79
CA LYS A 154 6.41 -3.08 3.12
C LYS A 154 5.35 -2.01 2.84
N GLY A 155 4.68 -2.11 1.69
CA GLY A 155 3.63 -1.19 1.29
C GLY A 155 2.45 -1.22 2.24
N THR A 156 1.95 -2.43 2.52
CA THR A 156 0.84 -2.65 3.48
C THR A 156 1.17 -2.06 4.85
N TYR A 157 2.38 -2.30 5.36
CA TYR A 157 2.85 -1.71 6.61
C TYR A 157 2.89 -0.17 6.56
N MET A 158 3.43 0.40 5.49
CA MET A 158 3.58 1.86 5.32
C MET A 158 2.25 2.58 5.07
N LEU A 159 1.19 1.88 4.67
CA LEU A 159 -0.18 2.43 4.69
C LEU A 159 -0.74 2.54 6.13
N GLY A 160 -0.01 2.08 7.15
CA GLY A 160 -0.47 2.11 8.54
C GLY A 160 -1.25 0.87 8.98
N VAL A 161 -1.29 -0.18 8.13
CA VAL A 161 -1.94 -1.44 8.48
C VAL A 161 -1.13 -2.16 9.57
N LYS A 162 -1.77 -2.48 10.69
CA LYS A 162 -1.16 -3.16 11.84
C LYS A 162 -1.45 -4.66 11.89
N ALA A 163 -2.50 -5.11 11.22
CA ALA A 163 -2.81 -6.53 11.11
C ALA A 163 -3.57 -6.84 9.81
N VAL A 164 -3.36 -8.06 9.30
CA VAL A 164 -4.17 -8.67 8.26
C VAL A 164 -4.85 -9.89 8.87
N ILE A 165 -6.17 -9.99 8.72
CA ILE A 165 -6.97 -11.12 9.19
C ILE A 165 -7.55 -11.79 7.96
N ALA A 166 -7.14 -13.03 7.71
CA ALA A 166 -7.54 -13.79 6.53
C ALA A 166 -7.99 -15.19 6.94
N THR A 167 -8.84 -15.83 6.13
CA THR A 167 -9.22 -17.24 6.32
C THR A 167 -7.99 -18.15 6.18
N SER A 168 -7.10 -17.84 5.24
CA SER A 168 -5.79 -18.48 5.12
C SER A 168 -4.80 -17.58 4.37
N PHE A 169 -3.50 -17.84 4.55
CA PHE A 169 -2.41 -17.12 3.89
C PHE A 169 -1.60 -18.06 3.02
N GLU A 170 -1.02 -17.53 1.93
CA GLU A 170 0.05 -18.23 1.24
C GLU A 170 1.34 -18.22 2.10
N ARG A 171 2.10 -19.33 2.04
CA ARG A 171 3.23 -19.62 2.93
C ARG A 171 4.36 -18.60 2.88
N ILE A 172 4.70 -18.06 1.71
CA ILE A 172 5.78 -17.07 1.53
C ILE A 172 5.32 -15.69 1.94
N HIS A 173 4.02 -15.38 1.78
CA HIS A 173 3.50 -14.06 2.14
C HIS A 173 3.29 -13.86 3.65
N ARG A 174 2.91 -14.92 4.39
CA ARG A 174 2.68 -14.89 5.84
C ARG A 174 3.94 -14.58 6.64
#